data_AF-A0A562CFD7-F1
#
_entry.id   AF-A0A562CFD7-F1
#
_cell.length_a   1.000
_cell.length_b   1.000
_cell.length_c   1.000
_cell.angle_alpha   90.00
_cell.angle_beta   90.00
_cell.angle_gamma   90.00
#
_symmetry.space_group_name_H-M   'P 1'
#
loop_
_entity.id
_entity.type
_entity.pdbx_description
1 polymer ?
#
loop_
_entity_poly.entity_id
_entity_poly.type
_entity_poly.pdbx_seq_one_letter_code
_entity_poly.pdbx_strand_id
1 'polypeptide(L)' 'MPGKRGRSASTGRFVKQSTVKRHPKTTVNESVKKSSKKK' A
#
# COMPACT_ATOMS: atom_id res chain seq x y z
N MET A 1 3.25 8.66 -10.13
CA MET A 1 2.98 7.21 -10.18
C MET A 1 1.64 6.91 -9.49
N PRO A 2 0.57 6.63 -10.24
CA PRO A 2 -0.75 6.40 -9.68
C PRO A 2 -0.79 5.11 -8.85
N GLY A 3 -1.26 5.23 -7.60
CA GLY A 3 -1.87 4.13 -6.85
C GLY A 3 -0.98 3.12 -6.11
N LYS A 4 0.35 3.17 -6.14
CA LYS A 4 1.16 2.22 -5.33
C LYS A 4 1.32 2.75 -3.89
N ARG A 5 0.56 2.19 -2.94
CA ARG A 5 0.65 2.51 -1.50
C ARG A 5 1.17 1.29 -0.75
N GLY A 6 2.04 1.53 0.22
CA GLY A 6 2.43 0.49 1.15
C GLY A 6 1.27 0.22 2.11
N ARG A 7 1.01 -1.02 2.48
CA ARG A 7 0.10 -1.40 3.55
C ARG A 7 0.87 -2.21 4.58
N SER A 8 0.84 -1.78 5.83
CA SER A 8 1.42 -2.55 6.93
C SER A 8 0.63 -3.83 7.11
N ALA A 9 1.30 -4.98 7.08
CA ALA A 9 0.69 -6.28 7.33
C ALA A 9 0.26 -6.42 8.81
N SER A 10 0.96 -5.76 9.72
CA SER A 10 0.71 -5.84 11.17
C SER A 10 -0.50 -5.03 11.62
N THR A 11 -0.70 -3.83 11.06
CA THR A 11 -1.76 -2.90 11.49
C THR A 11 -2.82 -2.64 10.44
N GLY A 12 -2.61 -3.10 9.20
CA GLY A 12 -3.49 -2.84 8.07
C GLY A 12 -3.46 -1.39 7.56
N ARG A 13 -2.67 -0.50 8.17
CA ARG A 13 -2.61 0.93 7.82
C ARG A 13 -1.81 1.17 6.54
N PHE A 14 -2.24 2.16 5.76
CA PHE A 14 -1.47 2.60 4.60
C PHE A 14 -0.27 3.45 5.02
N VAL A 15 0.90 3.10 4.51
CA VAL A 15 2.18 3.75 4.78
C VAL A 15 2.81 4.26 3.49
N LYS A 16 3.78 5.17 3.63
CA LYS A 16 4.52 5.74 2.51
C LYS A 16 5.46 4.70 1.91
N GLN A 17 5.83 4.89 0.65
CA GLN A 17 6.81 4.03 -0.04
C GLN A 17 8.19 4.02 0.65
N SER A 18 8.56 5.11 1.34
CA SER A 18 9.76 5.14 2.19
C SER A 18 9.68 4.13 3.33
N THR A 19 8.50 3.95 3.94
CA THR A 19 8.27 2.97 5.00
C THR A 19 8.34 1.55 4.44
N VAL A 20 7.81 1.31 3.24
CA VAL A 20 7.91 0.02 2.55
C VAL A 20 9.37 -0.38 2.34
N LYS A 21 10.21 0.55 1.86
CA LYS A 21 11.64 0.30 1.62
C LYS A 21 12.40 -0.01 2.91
N ARG A 22 12.01 0.62 4.04
CA ARG A 22 12.62 0.37 5.36
C ARG A 22 12.16 -0.93 6.00
N HIS A 23 10.91 -1.34 5.76
CA HIS A 23 10.31 -2.53 6.38
C HIS A 23 9.66 -3.45 5.33
N PRO A 24 10.43 -4.03 4.41
CA PRO A 24 9.89 -4.85 3.33
C PRO A 24 9.25 -6.15 3.85
N LYS A 25 9.65 -6.64 5.03
CA LYS A 25 9.12 -7.87 5.64
C LYS A 25 7.71 -7.72 6.20
N THR A 26 7.33 -6.51 6.63
CA THR A 26 6.06 -6.24 7.32
C THR A 26 5.18 -5.24 6.58
N THR A 27 5.56 -4.86 5.35
CA THR A 27 4.83 -3.91 4.53
C THR A 27 4.64 -4.47 3.12
N VAL A 28 3.39 -4.51 2.66
CA VAL A 28 3.00 -5.00 1.34
C VAL A 28 2.80 -3.81 0.40
N ASN A 29 3.22 -3.93 -0.86
CA ASN A 29 2.93 -2.93 -1.88
C ASN A 29 1.58 -3.21 -2.53
N GLU A 30 0.54 -2.48 -2.11
CA GLU A 30 -0.77 -2.55 -2.73
C GLU A 30 -0.89 -1.47 -3.81
N SER A 31 -1.13 -1.90 -5.04
CA SER A 31 -1.71 -1.01 -6.04
C SER A 31 -3.16 -0.80 -5.66
N VAL A 32 -3.50 0.37 -5.12
CA VAL A 32 -4.88 0.85 -5.02
C VAL A 32 -5.32 1.09 -6.47
N LYS A 33 -5.66 0.00 -7.16
CA LYS A 33 -6.52 0.07 -8.33
C LYS A 33 -7.75 0.76 -7.76
N LYS A 34 -8.02 1.99 -8.20
CA LYS A 34 -9.39 2.50 -8.11
C LYS A 34 -10.20 1.45 -8.85
N SER A 35 -10.72 0.44 -8.16
CA SER A 35 -12.04 -0.07 -8.49
C SER A 35 -12.92 1.14 -8.28
N SER A 36 -12.97 1.98 -9.32
CA SER A 36 -14.18 2.64 -9.73
C SER A 36 -15.24 1.55 -9.60
N LYS A 37 -15.91 1.52 -8.46
CA LYS A 37 -17.16 0.81 -8.29
C LYS A 37 -18.08 1.54 -9.27
N LYS A 38 -18.08 0.98 -10.47
CA LYS A 38 -18.82 1.40 -11.63
C LYS A 38 -20.23 0.90 -11.36
N LYS A 39 -21.11 1.86 -11.04
CA LYS A 39 -22.56 1.71 -10.82
C LYS A 39 -23.00 0.88 -9.63
#